data_AF-A0A8T6PPP0-F1
#
_entry.id   AF-A0A8T6PPP0-F1
#
_cell.length_a   1.000
_cell.length_b   1.000
_cell.length_c   1.000
_cell.angle_alpha   90.00
_cell.angle_beta   90.00
_cell.angle_gamma   90.00
#
_symmetry.space_group_name_H-M   'P 1'
#
loop_
_entity.id
_entity.type
_entity.pdbx_description
1 polymer ?
#
loop_
_entity_poly.entity_id
_entity_poly.type
_entity_poly.pdbx_seq_one_letter_code
_entity_poly.pdbx_strand_id
1 'polypeptide(L)'
;MKNLSPKASATLSRRCLQGMIRSVWNVKPARLVDEIKAIEGQIESNVWKAIDAVRNIGNIGAHMENDINIIVDVDPDEAEMLIGLLELLIQEWYVEKHERQLRIDAITALAAEKKALKQTK
;
A
#
# COMPACT_ATOMS: atom_id res chain seq x y z
N MET A 1 -16.60 -4.97 -13.94
CA MET A 1 -15.25 -4.39 -14.14
C MET A 1 -14.15 -5.43 -14.44
N LYS A 2 -14.44 -6.74 -14.49
CA LYS A 2 -13.45 -7.82 -14.69
C LYS A 2 -12.96 -8.06 -16.13
N ASN A 3 -13.33 -7.19 -17.09
CA ASN A 3 -13.00 -7.34 -18.53
C ASN A 3 -12.46 -6.03 -19.16
N LEU A 4 -11.87 -5.14 -18.36
CA LEU A 4 -11.07 -4.04 -18.90
C LEU A 4 -9.66 -4.59 -19.13
N SER A 5 -9.08 -4.35 -20.31
CA SER A 5 -7.77 -4.85 -20.75
C SER A 5 -6.77 -5.04 -19.59
N PRO A 6 -6.32 -6.29 -19.31
CA PRO A 6 -5.33 -6.59 -18.25
C PRO A 6 -4.11 -5.66 -18.28
N LYS A 7 -3.72 -5.22 -19.48
CA LYS A 7 -2.67 -4.22 -19.75
C LYS A 7 -2.90 -2.89 -19.02
N ALA A 8 -4.12 -2.36 -19.15
CA ALA A 8 -4.50 -1.09 -18.55
C ALA A 8 -4.60 -1.22 -17.03
N SER A 9 -5.16 -2.33 -16.55
CA SER A 9 -5.27 -2.61 -15.11
C SER A 9 -3.90 -2.70 -14.46
N ALA A 10 -2.98 -3.49 -15.00
CA ALA A 10 -1.64 -3.64 -14.44
C ALA A 10 -0.84 -2.33 -14.43
N THR A 11 -0.97 -1.51 -15.49
CA THR A 11 -0.31 -0.19 -15.57
C THR A 11 -0.87 0.77 -14.53
N LEU A 12 -2.19 0.87 -14.40
CA LEU A 12 -2.84 1.68 -13.37
C LEU A 12 -2.50 1.19 -11.96
N SER A 13 -2.48 -0.12 -11.74
CA SER A 13 -2.16 -0.71 -10.45
C SER A 13 -0.74 -0.40 -10.00
N ARG A 14 0.25 -0.49 -10.89
CA ARG A 14 1.63 -0.09 -10.60
C ARG A 14 1.74 1.39 -10.23
N ARG A 15 1.01 2.26 -10.94
CA ARG A 15 1.02 3.69 -10.64
C ARG A 15 0.28 4.03 -9.35
N CYS A 16 -0.78 3.30 -9.03
CA CYS A 16 -1.47 3.36 -7.75
C CYS A 16 -0.52 2.99 -6.61
N LEU A 17 0.16 1.85 -6.71
CA LEU A 17 1.15 1.39 -5.72
C LEU A 17 2.23 2.45 -5.47
N GLN A 18 2.79 3.02 -6.54
CA GLN A 18 3.77 4.09 -6.44
C GLN A 18 3.20 5.34 -5.72
N GLY A 19 1.97 5.74 -6.08
CA GLY A 19 1.30 6.86 -5.42
C GLY A 19 1.07 6.62 -3.93
N MET A 20 0.65 5.41 -3.55
CA MET A 20 0.45 5.00 -2.16
C MET A 20 1.75 5.03 -1.37
N ILE A 21 2.82 4.44 -1.91
CA ILE A 21 4.13 4.42 -1.25
C ILE A 21 4.63 5.85 -0.99
N ARG A 22 4.59 6.72 -2.02
CA ARG A 22 5.00 8.12 -1.90
C ARG A 22 4.13 8.91 -0.91
N SER A 23 2.83 8.63 -0.85
CA SER A 23 1.88 9.34 0.01
C SER A 23 2.05 8.96 1.48
N VAL A 24 2.18 7.66 1.78
CA VAL A 24 2.24 7.16 3.15
C VAL A 24 3.66 7.29 3.74
N TRP A 25 4.68 7.02 2.94
CA TRP A 25 6.07 6.92 3.41
C TRP A 25 6.96 8.09 2.99
N ASN A 26 6.42 9.03 2.18
CA ASN A 26 7.13 10.24 1.73
C ASN A 26 8.48 9.99 1.04
N VAL A 27 8.65 8.82 0.40
CA VAL A 27 9.82 8.48 -0.41
C VAL A 27 9.60 8.93 -1.85
N LYS A 28 10.62 9.45 -2.55
CA LYS A 28 10.50 9.89 -3.96
C LYS A 28 11.70 9.56 -4.88
N PRO A 29 12.29 8.35 -4.84
CA PRO A 29 13.23 7.94 -5.88
C PRO A 29 12.56 7.80 -7.26
N ALA A 30 13.37 7.69 -8.31
CA ALA A 30 12.90 7.74 -9.69
C ALA A 30 12.08 6.51 -10.10
N ARG A 31 12.44 5.32 -9.62
CA ARG A 31 11.84 4.03 -10.02
C ARG A 31 11.08 3.39 -8.87
N LEU A 32 10.00 2.67 -9.18
CA LEU A 32 9.18 1.97 -8.17
C LEU A 32 9.98 0.89 -7.41
N VAL A 33 10.92 0.21 -8.05
CA VAL A 33 11.84 -0.72 -7.36
C VAL A 33 12.63 -0.04 -6.24
N ASP A 34 13.09 1.19 -6.48
CA ASP A 34 13.86 1.96 -5.50
C ASP A 34 12.94 2.46 -4.38
N GLU A 35 11.68 2.78 -4.70
CA GLU A 35 10.66 3.13 -3.70
C GLU A 35 10.33 1.96 -2.77
N ILE A 36 10.15 0.76 -3.32
CA ILE A 36 9.88 -0.46 -2.55
C ILE A 36 11.06 -0.80 -1.64
N LYS A 37 12.30 -0.66 -2.13
CA LYS A 37 13.51 -0.85 -1.31
C LYS A 37 13.63 0.20 -0.21
N ALA A 38 13.25 1.45 -0.48
CA ALA A 38 13.33 2.53 0.52
C ALA A 38 12.40 2.35 1.72
N ILE A 39 11.31 1.58 1.58
CA ILE A 39 10.38 1.26 2.66
C ILE A 39 10.68 -0.07 3.35
N GLU A 40 11.75 -0.78 2.94
CA GLU A 40 12.22 -1.98 3.61
C GLU A 40 12.60 -1.65 5.07
N GLY A 41 11.93 -2.28 6.03
CA GLY A 41 12.09 -2.02 7.46
C GLY A 41 11.19 -0.92 8.03
N GLN A 42 10.44 -0.18 7.21
CA GLN A 42 9.41 0.77 7.68
C GLN A 42 8.03 0.12 7.82
N ILE A 43 7.80 -0.96 7.09
CA ILE A 43 6.57 -1.78 7.12
C ILE A 43 6.85 -3.17 7.69
N GLU A 44 5.77 -3.89 7.99
CA GLU A 44 5.87 -5.28 8.42
C GLU A 44 6.55 -6.16 7.36
N SER A 45 7.41 -7.09 7.80
CA SER A 45 8.27 -7.87 6.92
C SER A 45 7.49 -8.76 5.94
N ASN A 46 6.35 -9.30 6.37
CA ASN A 46 5.41 -10.06 5.52
C ASN A 46 4.81 -9.19 4.41
N VAL A 47 4.39 -7.96 4.71
CA VAL A 47 3.82 -7.02 3.74
C VAL A 47 4.87 -6.61 2.72
N TRP A 48 6.08 -6.30 3.18
CA TRP A 48 7.19 -6.00 2.28
C TRP A 48 7.52 -7.17 1.35
N LYS A 49 7.58 -8.40 1.89
CA LYS A 49 7.81 -9.60 1.09
C LYS A 49 6.71 -9.84 0.06
N ALA A 50 5.45 -9.53 0.37
CA ALA A 50 4.36 -9.62 -0.60
C ALA A 50 4.55 -8.62 -1.75
N ILE A 51 4.90 -7.36 -1.43
CA ILE A 51 5.20 -6.34 -2.45
C ILE A 51 6.40 -6.75 -3.31
N ASP A 52 7.49 -7.21 -2.68
CA ASP A 52 8.71 -7.62 -3.38
C ASP A 52 8.47 -8.88 -4.24
N ALA A 53 7.67 -9.84 -3.74
CA ALA A 53 7.27 -11.02 -4.51
C ALA A 53 6.52 -10.62 -5.77
N VAL A 54 5.49 -9.78 -5.68
CA VAL A 54 4.74 -9.30 -6.85
C VAL A 54 5.66 -8.53 -7.82
N ARG A 55 6.64 -7.78 -7.31
CA ARG A 55 7.67 -7.13 -8.13
C ARG A 55 8.61 -8.11 -8.81
N ASN A 56 8.77 -9.34 -8.35
CA ASN A 56 9.69 -10.31 -8.96
C ASN A 56 8.98 -11.34 -9.86
N ILE A 57 7.65 -11.24 -10.04
CA ILE A 57 6.88 -12.14 -10.91
C ILE A 57 7.01 -11.71 -12.37
N GLY A 58 7.53 -12.62 -13.20
CA GLY A 58 7.34 -12.65 -14.65
C GLY A 58 7.49 -11.31 -15.38
N ASN A 59 6.54 -11.03 -16.26
CA ASN A 59 6.51 -9.80 -17.06
C ASN A 59 6.30 -8.56 -16.17
N ILE A 60 5.54 -8.67 -15.07
CA ILE A 60 5.35 -7.55 -14.12
C ILE A 60 6.69 -7.01 -13.62
N GLY A 61 7.58 -7.89 -13.19
CA GLY A 61 8.83 -7.49 -12.56
C GLY A 61 9.79 -6.79 -13.50
N ALA A 62 10.00 -7.36 -14.68
CA ALA A 62 10.85 -6.77 -15.73
C ALA A 62 10.41 -5.34 -16.10
N HIS A 63 9.11 -5.05 -16.02
CA HIS A 63 8.56 -3.73 -16.31
C HIS A 63 8.61 -2.76 -15.11
N MET A 64 8.49 -3.25 -13.88
CA MET A 64 8.66 -2.42 -12.67
C MET A 64 10.10 -1.92 -12.48
N GLU A 65 11.09 -2.62 -13.05
CA GLU A 65 12.51 -2.23 -12.97
C GLU A 65 12.91 -1.13 -13.95
N ASN A 66 12.29 -1.10 -15.14
CA ASN A 66 12.78 -0.31 -16.27
C ASN A 66 11.89 0.89 -16.62
N ASP A 67 10.56 0.76 -16.61
CA ASP A 67 9.69 1.93 -16.84
C ASP A 67 8.20 1.63 -16.57
N ILE A 68 7.62 2.36 -15.63
CA ILE A 68 6.20 2.20 -15.24
C ILE A 68 5.27 2.80 -16.30
N ASN A 69 5.79 3.67 -17.18
CA ASN A 69 5.01 4.37 -18.18
C ASN A 69 4.72 3.53 -19.43
N ILE A 70 5.30 2.33 -19.54
CA ILE A 70 5.09 1.45 -20.69
C ILE A 70 3.93 0.50 -20.40
N ILE A 71 2.93 0.55 -21.29
CA ILE A 71 1.81 -0.40 -21.30
C ILE A 71 2.27 -1.68 -22.00
N VAL A 72 2.14 -2.81 -21.31
CA VAL A 72 2.66 -4.11 -21.73
C VAL A 72 1.61 -5.19 -21.54
N ASP A 73 1.79 -6.33 -22.21
CA ASP A 73 0.93 -7.49 -21.98
C ASP A 73 1.18 -8.06 -20.58
N VAL A 74 0.10 -8.26 -19.84
CA VAL A 74 0.12 -8.81 -18.48
C VAL A 74 -0.98 -9.85 -18.45
N ASP A 75 -0.65 -11.03 -17.94
CA ASP A 75 -1.60 -12.12 -17.86
C ASP A 75 -2.72 -11.77 -16.87
N PRO A 76 -3.94 -12.31 -17.07
CA PRO A 76 -5.06 -12.05 -16.16
C PRO A 76 -4.75 -12.36 -14.69
N ASP A 77 -4.06 -13.48 -14.44
CA ASP A 77 -3.66 -13.90 -13.09
C ASP A 77 -2.67 -12.90 -12.45
N GLU A 78 -1.73 -12.40 -13.25
CA GLU A 78 -0.78 -11.36 -12.87
C GLU A 78 -1.48 -10.04 -12.51
N ALA A 79 -2.49 -9.65 -13.29
CA ALA A 79 -3.30 -8.47 -13.02
C ALA A 79 -4.15 -8.63 -11.74
N GLU A 80 -4.71 -9.82 -11.50
CA GLU A 80 -5.48 -10.11 -10.29
C GLU A 80 -4.61 -10.07 -9.03
N MET A 81 -3.38 -10.60 -9.09
CA MET A 81 -2.42 -10.50 -7.99
C MET A 81 -2.08 -9.03 -7.64
N LEU A 82 -1.90 -8.17 -8.64
CA LEU A 82 -1.65 -6.74 -8.43
C LEU A 82 -2.84 -6.05 -7.76
N ILE A 83 -4.07 -6.37 -8.18
CA ILE A 83 -5.28 -5.81 -7.58
C ILE A 83 -5.38 -6.26 -6.12
N GLY A 84 -5.19 -7.56 -5.84
CA GLY A 84 -5.25 -8.09 -4.47
C GLY A 84 -4.19 -7.46 -3.55
N LEU A 85 -2.98 -7.21 -4.07
CA LEU A 85 -1.95 -6.47 -3.34
C LEU A 85 -2.43 -5.04 -2.99
N LEU A 86 -3.03 -4.32 -3.95
CA LEU A 86 -3.53 -2.98 -3.69
C LEU A 86 -4.66 -2.96 -2.66
N GLU A 87 -5.59 -3.92 -2.73
CA GLU A 87 -6.67 -4.05 -1.75
C GLU A 87 -6.12 -4.25 -0.34
N LEU A 88 -5.13 -5.13 -0.18
CA LEU A 88 -4.42 -5.35 1.09
C LEU A 88 -3.78 -4.05 1.61
N LEU A 89 -3.03 -3.34 0.75
CA LEU A 89 -2.33 -2.12 1.17
C LEU A 89 -3.30 -0.96 1.47
N ILE A 90 -4.43 -0.86 0.76
CA ILE A 90 -5.48 0.12 1.07
C ILE A 90 -6.05 -0.15 2.46
N GLN A 91 -6.37 -1.42 2.74
CA GLN A 91 -6.90 -1.85 4.02
C GLN A 91 -5.93 -1.51 5.16
N GLU A 92 -4.66 -1.92 5.06
CA GLU A 92 -3.69 -1.72 6.13
C GLU A 92 -3.28 -0.25 6.32
N TRP A 93 -2.90 0.43 5.23
CA TRP A 93 -2.27 1.75 5.34
C TRP A 93 -3.26 2.89 5.56
N TYR A 94 -4.52 2.72 5.13
CA TYR A 94 -5.54 3.77 5.21
C TYR A 94 -6.67 3.39 6.16
N VAL A 95 -7.31 2.24 5.97
CA VAL A 95 -8.51 1.87 6.74
C VAL A 95 -8.16 1.54 8.18
N GLU A 96 -7.33 0.51 8.39
CA GLU A 96 -6.98 0.03 9.72
C GLU A 96 -6.21 1.07 10.53
N LYS A 97 -5.33 1.83 9.86
CA LYS A 97 -4.62 2.96 10.48
C LYS A 97 -5.61 3.99 11.04
N HIS A 98 -6.62 4.36 10.26
CA HIS A 98 -7.63 5.33 10.68
C HIS A 98 -8.51 4.77 11.81
N GLU A 99 -9.00 3.54 11.69
CA GLU A 99 -9.81 2.91 12.74
C GLU A 99 -9.06 2.76 14.06
N ARG A 100 -7.76 2.41 13.99
CA ARG A 100 -6.90 2.30 15.16
C ARG A 100 -6.78 3.65 15.86
N GLN A 101 -6.60 4.73 15.10
CA GLN A 101 -6.53 6.08 15.65
C GLN A 101 -7.84 6.45 16.37
N LEU A 102 -8.99 6.22 15.74
CA LEU A 102 -10.30 6.50 16.37
C LEU A 102 -10.50 5.76 17.69
N ARG A 103 -10.08 4.48 17.76
CA ARG A 103 -10.17 3.70 19.00
C ARG A 103 -9.26 4.25 20.10
N ILE A 104 -8.04 4.65 19.76
CA ILE A 104 -7.09 5.25 20.71
C ILE A 104 -7.63 6.59 21.23
N ASP A 105 -8.16 7.43 20.34
CA ASP A 105 -8.73 8.73 20.69
C ASP A 105 -9.93 8.56 21.64
N ALA A 106 -10.81 7.58 21.37
CA ALA A 106 -11.94 7.28 22.25
C ALA A 106 -11.50 6.83 23.65
N ILE A 107 -10.49 5.95 23.75
CA ILE A 107 -9.96 5.46 25.04
C ILE A 107 -9.32 6.61 25.82
N THR A 108 -8.50 7.43 25.16
CA THR A 108 -7.79 8.55 25.79
C THR A 108 -8.76 9.65 26.25
N ALA A 109 -9.78 9.97 25.45
CA ALA A 109 -10.84 10.90 25.83
C ALA A 109 -11.60 10.43 27.09
N LEU A 110 -12.02 9.15 27.12
CA LEU A 110 -12.71 8.57 28.27
C LEU A 110 -11.83 8.58 29.54
N ALA A 111 -10.53 8.30 29.39
CA ALA A 111 -9.59 8.36 30.51
C ALA A 111 -9.41 9.79 31.04
N ALA A 112 -9.34 10.79 30.15
CA ALA A 112 -9.23 12.19 30.51
C ALA A 112 -10.48 12.69 31.27
N GLU A 113 -11.68 12.35 30.78
CA GLU A 113 -12.94 12.70 31.43
C GLU A 113 -13.02 12.14 32.87
N LYS A 114 -12.68 10.85 33.04
CA LYS A 114 -12.67 10.21 34.37
C LYS A 114 -11.64 10.80 35.31
N LYS A 115 -10.50 11.30 34.79
CA LYS A 115 -9.48 11.97 35.60
C LYS A 115 -9.95 13.36 36.04
N ALA A 116 -10.59 14.12 35.15
CA ALA A 116 -11.15 15.44 35.49
C ALA A 116 -12.21 15.33 36.60
N LEU A 117 -13.13 14.35 36.50
CA LEU A 117 -14.15 14.09 37.51
C LEU A 117 -13.60 13.72 38.89
N LYS A 118 -12.39 13.14 38.96
CA LYS A 118 -11.71 12.82 40.22
C LYS A 118 -10.97 13.99 40.84
N GLN A 119 -10.66 15.05 40.07
CA GLN A 119 -9.98 16.25 40.58
C GLN A 119 -10.95 17.31 41.08
N THR A 120 -12.22 17.25 40.64
CA THR A 120 -13.29 18.17 41.09
C THR A 120 -14.03 17.66 42.35
N LYS A 121 -13.62 16.51 42.91
CA LYS A 121 -14.09 15.98 44.19
C LYS A 121 -13.00 16.12 45.24
#